data_AF-A0A949PCD4-F1
#
_entry.id   AF-A0A949PCD4-F1
#
_cell.length_a   1.000
_cell.length_b   1.000
_cell.length_c   1.000
_cell.angle_alpha   90.00
_cell.angle_beta   90.00
_cell.angle_gamma   90.00
#
_symmetry.space_group_name_H-M   'P 1'
#
loop_
_entity.id
_entity.type
_entity.pdbx_description
1 polymer ?
#
loop_
_entity_poly.entity_id
_entity_poly.type
_entity_poly.pdbx_seq_one_letter_code
_entity_poly.pdbx_strand_id
1 'polypeptide(L)' 'MKNVLLIICLLVFGFTTESNSSNDLKSGPKIVICHIPPGNPDNAHAIEISINALPAHLAHGDSIGDCESDCDNQDC' A
#
# COMPACT_ATOMS: atom_id res chain seq x y z
N MET A 1 20.20 -49.08 2.94
CA MET A 1 20.24 -47.66 3.38
C MET A 1 20.63 -46.68 2.25
N LYS A 2 20.45 -47.04 0.97
CA LYS A 2 20.63 -46.16 -0.20
C LYS A 2 19.30 -45.80 -0.88
N ASN A 3 18.22 -46.29 -0.28
CA ASN A 3 16.84 -46.28 -0.73
C ASN A 3 15.96 -45.31 0.08
N VAL A 4 16.49 -44.75 1.18
CA VAL A 4 15.86 -43.62 1.92
C VAL A 4 16.24 -42.27 1.28
N LEU A 5 17.36 -42.21 0.55
CA LEU A 5 17.83 -40.98 -0.09
C LEU A 5 16.95 -40.54 -1.28
N LEU A 6 16.24 -41.46 -1.93
CA LEU A 6 15.37 -41.15 -3.07
C LEU A 6 13.97 -40.64 -2.68
N ILE A 7 13.52 -40.87 -1.44
CA ILE A 7 12.19 -40.42 -0.97
C ILE A 7 12.24 -39.00 -0.38
N ILE A 8 13.40 -38.58 0.14
CA ILE A 8 13.56 -37.21 0.66
C ILE A 8 13.44 -36.16 -0.47
N CYS A 9 13.83 -36.49 -1.71
CA CYS A 9 13.68 -35.61 -2.87
C CYS A 9 12.22 -35.26 -3.24
N LEU A 10 11.22 -36.06 -2.84
CA LEU A 10 9.81 -35.73 -3.09
C LEU A 10 9.19 -34.82 -2.03
N LEU A 11 9.80 -34.73 -0.84
CA LEU A 11 9.37 -33.78 0.19
C LEU A 11 9.99 -32.38 0.01
N VAL A 12 11.04 -32.25 -0.80
CA VAL A 12 11.58 -30.94 -1.24
C VAL A 12 10.95 -30.45 -2.55
N PHE A 13 10.09 -31.26 -3.19
CA PHE A 13 9.30 -30.89 -4.37
C PHE A 13 7.98 -30.19 -4.01
N GLY A 14 7.66 -30.11 -2.71
CA GLY A 14 6.99 -28.95 -2.15
C GLY A 14 8.00 -27.80 -2.00
N PHE A 15 8.67 -27.47 -3.10
CA PHE A 15 9.46 -26.26 -3.22
C PHE A 15 8.44 -25.14 -3.02
N THR A 16 8.43 -24.59 -1.81
CA THR A 16 7.62 -23.45 -1.46
C THR A 16 7.76 -22.45 -2.60
N THR A 17 6.66 -22.16 -3.28
CA THR A 17 6.64 -21.09 -4.25
C THR A 17 6.77 -19.80 -3.46
N GLU A 18 8.00 -19.44 -3.09
CA GLU A 18 8.35 -18.10 -2.65
C GLU A 18 8.28 -17.22 -3.90
N SER A 19 7.06 -16.87 -4.26
CA SER A 19 6.78 -15.83 -5.24
C SER A 19 7.07 -14.50 -4.55
N ASN A 20 8.35 -14.22 -4.30
CA ASN A 20 8.80 -12.92 -3.88
C ASN A 20 8.82 -12.01 -5.11
N SER A 21 7.63 -11.60 -5.55
CA SER A 21 7.48 -10.57 -6.57
C SER A 21 7.53 -9.20 -5.89
N SER A 22 8.68 -8.87 -5.30
CA SER A 22 9.02 -7.48 -5.05
C SER A 22 9.54 -6.86 -6.34
N ASN A 23 8.66 -6.71 -7.34
CA ASN A 23 8.89 -5.73 -8.41
C ASN A 23 8.51 -4.33 -7.91
N ASP A 24 9.04 -3.94 -6.75
CA ASP A 24 8.82 -2.62 -6.15
C ASP A 24 9.95 -1.65 -6.53
N LEU A 25 10.37 -1.70 -7.80
CA LEU A 25 11.40 -0.81 -8.35
C LEU A 25 10.83 0.16 -9.40
N LYS A 26 9.49 0.25 -9.52
CA LYS A 26 8.82 1.21 -10.42
C LYS A 26 7.61 1.95 -9.82
N SER A 27 7.22 1.69 -8.58
CA SER A 27 6.36 2.62 -7.84
C SER A 27 7.28 3.54 -7.06
N GLY A 28 7.33 4.82 -7.43
CA GLY A 28 7.98 5.83 -6.60
C GLY A 28 7.30 5.91 -5.23
N PRO A 29 7.90 6.62 -4.27
CA PRO A 29 7.31 6.77 -2.94
C PRO A 29 5.91 7.37 -3.03
N LYS A 30 5.04 6.88 -2.15
CA LYS A 30 3.63 7.23 -2.08
C LYS A 30 3.28 7.85 -0.73
N ILE A 31 2.17 8.56 -0.69
CA ILE A 31 1.66 9.25 0.50
C ILE A 31 0.13 9.15 0.55
N VAL A 32 -0.41 9.01 1.76
CA VAL A 32 -1.85 9.05 2.01
C VAL A 32 -2.31 10.49 2.19
N ILE A 33 -3.41 10.83 1.52
CA ILE A 33 -4.07 12.13 1.63
C ILE A 33 -5.58 11.95 1.84
N CYS A 34 -6.22 12.92 2.48
CA CYS A 34 -7.67 13.07 2.44
C CYS A 34 -8.01 13.84 1.17
N HIS A 35 -8.61 13.14 0.21
CA HIS A 35 -8.98 13.70 -1.08
C HIS A 35 -10.39 14.26 -1.05
N ILE A 36 -10.57 15.50 -1.49
CA ILE A 36 -11.86 16.20 -1.56
C ILE A 36 -12.21 16.43 -3.05
N PRO A 37 -13.12 15.62 -3.64
CA PRO A 37 -13.42 15.73 -5.06
C PRO A 37 -14.03 17.09 -5.45
N PRO A 38 -13.58 17.72 -6.54
CA PRO A 38 -14.20 18.93 -7.06
C PRO A 38 -15.69 18.72 -7.35
N GLY A 39 -16.54 19.60 -6.80
CA GLY A 39 -17.99 19.55 -7.00
C GLY A 39 -18.74 18.51 -6.16
N ASN A 40 -18.05 17.69 -5.36
CA ASN A 40 -18.66 16.80 -4.39
C ASN A 40 -17.82 16.71 -3.10
N PRO A 41 -17.74 17.80 -2.31
CA PRO A 41 -16.91 17.85 -1.10
C PRO A 41 -17.38 16.87 -0.02
N ASP A 42 -18.65 16.47 -0.02
CA ASP A 42 -19.20 15.49 0.93
C ASP A 42 -18.65 14.07 0.69
N ASN A 43 -17.96 13.83 -0.42
CA ASN A 43 -17.32 12.55 -0.74
C ASN A 43 -15.81 12.59 -0.50
N ALA A 44 -15.40 13.24 0.58
CA ALA A 44 -14.02 13.21 1.04
C ALA A 44 -13.63 11.79 1.47
N HIS A 45 -12.49 11.30 1.00
CA HIS A 45 -12.00 9.96 1.35
C HIS A 45 -10.49 9.86 1.23
N ALA A 46 -9.90 8.94 1.99
CA ALA A 46 -8.46 8.69 1.95
C ALA A 46 -8.05 7.97 0.65
N ILE A 47 -7.00 8.46 0.00
CA ILE A 47 -6.37 7.81 -1.16
C ILE A 47 -4.86 7.80 -1.02
N GLU A 48 -4.20 6.85 -1.69
CA GLU A 48 -2.75 6.77 -1.77
C GLU A 48 -2.28 7.29 -3.14
N ILE A 49 -1.47 8.36 -3.14
CA ILE A 49 -0.95 9.00 -4.35
C ILE A 49 0.57 8.94 -4.42
N SER A 50 1.14 9.13 -5.61
CA SER A 50 2.59 9.38 -5.72
C SER A 50 2.94 10.71 -5.05
N ILE A 51 4.09 10.79 -4.37
CA ILE A 51 4.62 12.05 -3.82
C ILE A 51 4.71 13.15 -4.89
N ASN A 52 4.96 12.79 -6.15
CA ASN A 52 5.03 13.75 -7.25
C ASN A 52 3.68 14.43 -7.55
N ALA A 53 2.56 13.80 -7.19
CA ALA A 53 1.21 14.34 -7.38
C ALA A 53 0.77 15.22 -6.21
N LEU A 54 1.42 15.12 -5.04
CA LEU A 54 1.04 15.83 -3.82
C LEU A 54 0.84 17.34 -4.02
N PRO A 55 1.74 18.09 -4.70
CA PRO A 55 1.54 19.53 -4.89
C PRO A 55 0.25 19.88 -5.64
N ALA A 56 -0.17 19.05 -6.60
CA ALA A 56 -1.41 19.27 -7.34
C ALA A 56 -2.65 18.98 -6.49
N HIS A 57 -2.61 17.91 -5.70
CA HIS A 57 -3.67 17.56 -4.76
C HIS A 57 -3.85 18.64 -3.69
N LEU A 58 -2.77 19.16 -3.11
CA LEU A 58 -2.81 20.28 -2.16
C LEU A 58 -3.39 21.57 -2.80
N ALA A 59 -3.07 21.84 -4.06
CA ALA A 59 -3.62 22.99 -4.79
C ALA A 59 -5.13 22.86 -5.07
N HIS A 60 -5.68 21.64 -5.03
CA HIS A 60 -7.10 21.37 -5.20
C HIS A 60 -7.89 21.28 -3.87
N GLY A 61 -7.20 21.38 -2.72
CA GLY A 61 -7.84 21.39 -1.41
C GLY A 61 -7.71 20.09 -0.62
N ASP A 62 -6.95 19.11 -1.12
CA ASP A 62 -6.66 17.88 -0.36
C ASP A 62 -5.72 18.16 0.82
N SER A 63 -5.74 17.31 1.84
CA SER A 63 -4.85 17.38 3.01
C SER A 63 -4.02 16.11 3.16
N ILE A 64 -2.85 16.22 3.81
CA ILE A 64 -2.01 15.04 4.11
C ILE A 64 -2.61 14.31 5.30
N GLY A 65 -2.71 12.98 5.22
CA GLY A 65 -3.28 12.13 6.26
C GLY A 65 -4.60 11.49 5.87
N ASP A 66 -5.24 10.79 6.80
CA ASP A 66 -6.60 10.27 6.61
C ASP A 66 -7.63 11.39 6.87
N CYS A 67 -8.85 11.25 6.37
CA CYS A 67 -9.90 12.26 6.54
C CYS A 67 -10.39 12.42 7.99
N GLU A 68 -10.03 11.49 8.88
CA GLU A 68 -10.42 11.49 10.30
C GLU A 68 -9.27 11.85 11.26
N SER A 69 -8.07 12.18 10.74
CA SER A 69 -6.85 12.29 11.56
C SER A 69 -6.76 13.49 12.52
N ASP A 70 -7.84 14.25 12.68
CA ASP A 70 -7.96 15.31 13.70
C ASP A 70 -8.56 14.82 15.04
N CYS A 71 -8.94 13.54 15.19
CA CYS A 71 -9.52 13.02 16.44
C CYS A 71 -8.70 11.89 17.11
N ASP A 72 -7.40 11.76 16.83
CA ASP A 72 -6.51 10.79 17.52
C ASP A 72 -6.05 11.24 18.92
N ASN A 73 -6.51 12.41 19.38
CA ASN A 73 -6.40 12.80 20.78
C ASN A 73 -7.69 13.49 21.18
N GLN A 74 -8.60 12.71 21.76
CA GLN A 74 -9.88 13.06 22.40
C GLN A 74 -10.07 14.56 22.73
N ASP A 75 -10.38 15.38 21.73
CA ASP A 75 -11.00 16.71 21.85
C ASP A 75 -11.42 17.19 20.44
N CYS A 76 -12.17 16.31 19.79
CA CYS A 76 -13.32 16.67 18.96
C CYS A 76 -14.57 16.39 19.82
#